data_AF-A0A5K8AFX7-F1
#
_entry.id   AF-A0A5K8AFX7-F1
#
_cell.length_a   1.000
_cell.length_b   1.000
_cell.length_c   1.000
_cell.angle_alpha   90.00
_cell.angle_beta   90.00
_cell.angle_gamma   90.00
#
_symmetry.space_group_name_H-M   'P 1'
#
loop_
_entity.id
_entity.type
_entity.pdbx_description
1 polymer ?
#
loop_
_entity_poly.entity_id
_entity_poly.type
_entity_poly.pdbx_seq_one_letter_code
_entity_poly.pdbx_strand_id
1 'polypeptide(L)'
;MPAQLSGGMQQRVGLARALALDADIMLMDEAFSALDPLIRKNMQDELLSLQEDVQKTIIFISHDLDEALKLGDRIVLMKDGAIVQQGTAEEILTNPANEYVEKFVEEVDMTKVLTAESVMVDYGEMANAKTDGPRAALHKMRKLKTSSIFVGRNRKLEGIVFADDASKLLERGEKTLEQIIKTDIPTVAPDTVAKDLFPLMAQLSYPLAVVDEKHRLKGIVVKGALLGALSENKSD
;
A
#
# COMPACT_ATOMS: atom_id res chain seq x y z
N MET A 1 42.81 13.22 7.00
CA MET A 1 42.22 13.48 8.33
C MET A 1 40.69 13.40 8.24
N PRO A 2 40.07 12.23 8.51
CA PRO A 2 38.60 12.10 8.59
C PRO A 2 38.00 12.64 9.89
N ALA A 3 38.82 12.99 10.88
CA ALA A 3 38.43 13.27 12.26
C ALA A 3 37.70 14.61 12.52
N GLN A 4 37.39 15.40 11.48
CA GLN A 4 36.69 16.70 11.60
C GLN A 4 35.24 16.66 11.12
N LEU A 5 34.75 15.50 10.70
CA LEU A 5 33.41 15.31 10.19
C LEU A 5 32.53 14.68 11.28
N SER A 6 31.27 15.12 11.39
CA SER A 6 30.30 14.46 12.28
C SER A 6 30.13 12.99 11.89
N GLY A 7 29.68 12.13 12.81
CA GLY A 7 29.50 10.70 12.51
C GLY A 7 28.69 10.45 11.22
N GLY A 8 27.62 11.24 10.99
CA GLY A 8 26.83 11.17 9.76
C GLY A 8 27.55 11.68 8.50
N MET A 9 28.51 12.61 8.62
CA MET A 9 29.34 13.04 7.49
C MET A 9 30.42 12.01 7.15
N GLN A 10 31.01 11.34 8.15
CA GLN A 10 31.98 10.26 7.90
C GLN A 10 31.33 9.07 7.19
N GLN A 11 30.09 8.76 7.53
CA GLN A 11 29.34 7.67 6.92
C GLN A 11 28.90 7.98 5.48
N ARG A 12 28.46 9.21 5.21
CA ARG A 12 28.22 9.67 3.82
C ARG A 12 29.46 9.56 2.95
N VAL A 13 30.63 9.89 3.48
CA VAL A 13 31.90 9.73 2.74
C VAL A 13 32.22 8.25 2.45
N GLY A 14 31.90 7.34 3.38
CA GLY A 14 32.07 5.90 3.18
C GLY A 14 31.16 5.33 2.08
N LEU A 15 29.88 5.69 2.11
CA LEU A 15 28.88 5.25 1.13
C LEU A 15 29.10 5.91 -0.24
N ALA A 16 29.35 7.22 -0.27
CA ALA A 16 29.70 7.95 -1.49
C ALA A 16 30.98 7.41 -2.13
N ARG A 17 31.97 6.96 -1.34
CA ARG A 17 33.18 6.31 -1.89
C ARG A 17 32.87 4.96 -2.53
N ALA A 18 31.96 4.18 -1.96
CA ALA A 18 31.51 2.92 -2.56
C ALA A 18 30.73 3.17 -3.87
N LEU A 19 29.87 4.20 -3.90
CA LEU A 19 29.08 4.59 -5.06
C LEU A 19 29.86 5.33 -6.16
N ALA A 20 30.92 6.04 -5.78
CA ALA A 20 31.84 6.75 -6.68
C ALA A 20 32.80 5.80 -7.42
N LEU A 21 32.86 4.53 -7.02
CA LEU A 21 33.43 3.50 -7.86
C LEU A 21 32.46 3.28 -9.03
N ASP A 22 32.95 3.47 -10.25
CA ASP A 22 32.19 3.28 -11.49
C ASP A 22 31.95 1.79 -11.79
N ALA A 23 31.31 1.09 -10.85
CA ALA A 23 30.94 -0.31 -10.94
C ALA A 23 29.44 -0.44 -11.24
N ASP A 24 29.08 -1.29 -12.20
CA ASP A 24 27.67 -1.53 -12.57
C ASP A 24 26.90 -2.32 -11.49
N ILE A 25 27.64 -3.10 -10.68
CA ILE A 25 27.10 -3.97 -9.64
C ILE A 25 27.84 -3.72 -8.33
N MET A 26 27.09 -3.52 -7.25
CA MET A 26 27.61 -3.43 -5.89
C MET A 26 27.11 -4.58 -5.04
N LEU A 27 28.02 -5.24 -4.33
CA LEU A 27 27.69 -6.25 -3.33
C LEU A 27 27.83 -5.63 -1.94
N MET A 28 26.79 -5.73 -1.14
CA MET A 28 26.76 -5.23 0.23
C MET A 28 26.42 -6.39 1.16
N ASP A 29 27.44 -6.95 1.81
CA ASP A 29 27.31 -8.06 2.73
C ASP A 29 27.19 -7.56 4.18
N GLU A 30 25.99 -7.67 4.76
CA GLU A 30 25.63 -7.20 6.11
C GLU A 30 26.13 -5.78 6.44
N ALA A 31 26.10 -4.87 5.45
CA ALA A 31 26.78 -3.59 5.54
C ALA A 31 26.31 -2.69 6.70
N PHE A 32 25.11 -2.94 7.26
CA PHE A 32 24.52 -2.15 8.34
C PHE A 32 24.32 -2.91 9.67
N SER A 33 24.69 -4.19 9.74
CA SER A 33 24.42 -5.03 10.92
C SER A 33 25.14 -4.53 12.19
N ALA A 34 26.35 -4.00 12.03
CA ALA A 34 27.17 -3.46 13.12
C ALA A 34 26.77 -2.04 13.59
N LEU A 35 25.80 -1.40 12.94
CA LEU A 35 25.36 -0.04 13.28
C LEU A 35 24.24 -0.07 14.32
N ASP A 36 24.21 0.95 15.18
CA ASP A 36 23.07 1.15 16.09
C ASP A 36 21.77 1.45 15.31
N PRO A 37 20.60 1.20 15.90
CA PRO A 37 19.33 1.26 15.16
C PRO A 37 19.02 2.61 14.49
N LEU A 38 19.41 3.72 15.12
CA LEU A 38 19.14 5.06 14.58
C LEU A 38 20.04 5.33 13.38
N ILE A 39 21.34 5.07 13.54
CA ILE A 39 22.33 5.24 12.49
C ILE A 39 22.05 4.30 11.31
N ARG A 40 21.71 3.03 11.59
CA ARG A 40 21.30 2.05 10.59
C ARG A 40 20.18 2.59 9.71
N LYS A 41 19.10 3.08 10.34
CA LYS A 41 17.96 3.64 9.60
C LYS A 41 18.37 4.80 8.71
N ASN A 42 19.15 5.74 9.23
CA ASN A 42 19.63 6.89 8.46
C ASN A 42 20.50 6.45 7.27
N MET A 43 21.33 5.44 7.44
CA MET A 43 22.18 4.92 6.36
C MET A 43 21.39 4.21 5.26
N GLN A 44 20.35 3.48 5.64
CA GLN A 44 19.42 2.88 4.68
C GLN A 44 18.66 3.95 3.89
N ASP A 45 18.19 5.01 4.56
CA ASP A 45 17.49 6.12 3.91
C ASP A 45 18.42 6.86 2.92
N GLU A 46 19.68 7.07 3.30
CA GLU A 46 20.69 7.66 2.41
C GLU A 46 21.01 6.75 1.21
N LEU A 47 21.08 5.42 1.42
CA LEU A 47 21.30 4.46 0.34
C LEU A 47 20.16 4.51 -0.68
N LEU A 48 18.90 4.53 -0.22
CA LEU A 48 17.74 4.67 -1.09
C LEU A 48 17.79 5.96 -1.90
N SER A 49 18.04 7.10 -1.24
CA SER A 49 18.14 8.39 -1.92
C SER A 49 19.27 8.42 -2.95
N LEU A 50 20.42 7.82 -2.67
CA LEU A 50 21.53 7.76 -3.63
C LEU A 50 21.24 6.81 -4.79
N GLN A 51 20.49 5.74 -4.54
CA GLN A 51 20.13 4.77 -5.55
C GLN A 51 19.16 5.36 -6.59
N GLU A 52 18.29 6.29 -6.19
CA GLU A 52 17.44 7.06 -7.13
C GLU A 52 18.26 7.82 -8.18
N ASP A 53 19.41 8.37 -7.78
CA ASP A 53 20.29 9.15 -8.65
C ASP A 53 21.27 8.28 -9.47
N VAL A 54 21.82 7.23 -8.85
CA VAL A 54 22.95 6.47 -9.40
C VAL A 54 22.50 5.25 -10.22
N GLN A 55 21.31 4.70 -9.93
CA GLN A 55 20.67 3.58 -10.65
C GLN A 55 21.57 2.36 -10.92
N LYS A 56 22.41 1.97 -9.95
CA LYS A 56 23.29 0.80 -10.04
C LYS A 56 22.62 -0.46 -9.53
N THR A 57 23.03 -1.64 -9.97
CA THR A 57 22.48 -2.88 -9.39
C THR A 57 23.12 -3.14 -8.02
N ILE A 58 22.31 -3.26 -6.97
CA ILE A 58 22.79 -3.57 -5.62
C ILE A 58 22.31 -4.96 -5.22
N ILE A 59 23.26 -5.83 -4.88
CA ILE A 59 22.98 -7.10 -4.21
C ILE A 59 23.23 -6.88 -2.73
N PHE A 60 22.14 -6.73 -1.98
CA PHE A 60 22.16 -6.51 -0.55
C PHE A 60 21.89 -7.83 0.18
N ILE A 61 22.79 -8.21 1.09
CA ILE A 61 22.68 -9.43 1.90
C ILE A 61 22.45 -8.98 3.34
N SER A 62 21.37 -9.48 3.95
CA SER A 62 21.05 -9.25 5.35
C SER A 62 20.32 -10.45 5.93
N HIS A 63 20.39 -10.58 7.24
CA HIS A 63 19.61 -11.52 8.03
C HIS A 63 18.32 -10.88 8.59
N ASP A 64 18.11 -9.59 8.36
CA ASP A 64 16.96 -8.82 8.85
C ASP A 64 15.95 -8.60 7.72
N LEU A 65 14.72 -9.10 7.89
CA LEU A 65 13.66 -8.99 6.91
C LEU A 65 13.18 -7.54 6.74
N ASP A 66 13.16 -6.74 7.80
CA ASP A 66 12.75 -5.32 7.71
C ASP A 66 13.71 -4.54 6.81
N GLU A 67 15.00 -4.89 6.80
CA GLU A 67 15.97 -4.29 5.88
C GLU A 67 15.70 -4.70 4.43
N ALA A 68 15.44 -6.00 4.20
CA ALA A 68 15.14 -6.52 2.87
C ALA A 68 13.84 -5.91 2.30
N LEU A 69 12.81 -5.75 3.13
CA LEU A 69 11.54 -5.14 2.74
C LEU A 69 11.66 -3.65 2.45
N LYS A 70 12.56 -2.95 3.16
CA LYS A 70 12.77 -1.52 2.97
C LYS A 70 13.65 -1.19 1.76
N LEU A 71 14.70 -1.99 1.52
CA LEU A 71 15.71 -1.70 0.51
C LEU A 71 15.52 -2.48 -0.79
N GLY A 72 14.82 -3.61 -0.75
CA GLY A 72 14.79 -4.57 -1.85
C GLY A 72 13.59 -4.37 -2.77
N ASP A 73 13.86 -4.16 -4.05
CA ASP A 73 12.85 -4.30 -5.11
C ASP A 73 12.41 -5.77 -5.29
N ARG A 74 13.36 -6.69 -5.09
CA ARG A 74 13.17 -8.14 -5.17
C ARG A 74 13.93 -8.82 -4.03
N ILE A 75 13.22 -9.67 -3.30
CA ILE A 75 13.74 -10.38 -2.14
C ILE A 75 13.97 -11.84 -2.51
N VAL A 76 15.10 -12.38 -2.10
CA VAL A 76 15.44 -13.80 -2.21
C VAL A 76 15.70 -14.32 -0.79
N LEU A 77 14.81 -15.16 -0.29
CA LEU A 77 15.00 -15.85 0.98
C LEU A 77 15.75 -17.16 0.73
N MET A 78 16.77 -17.41 1.56
CA MET A 78 17.59 -18.61 1.47
C MET A 78 17.63 -19.34 2.82
N LYS A 79 17.66 -20.67 2.77
CA LYS A 79 17.84 -21.55 3.93
C LYS A 79 18.74 -22.71 3.53
N ASP A 80 19.73 -23.02 4.36
CA ASP A 80 20.67 -24.14 4.15
C ASP A 80 21.32 -24.15 2.75
N GLY A 81 21.59 -22.95 2.21
CA GLY A 81 22.18 -22.76 0.88
C GLY A 81 21.21 -22.91 -0.30
N ALA A 82 19.93 -23.16 -0.05
CA ALA A 82 18.88 -23.22 -1.07
C ALA A 82 17.97 -22.00 -1.03
N ILE A 83 17.51 -21.54 -2.19
CA ILE A 83 16.46 -20.51 -2.28
C ILE A 83 15.14 -21.15 -1.83
N VAL A 84 14.53 -20.60 -0.80
CA VAL A 84 13.22 -21.05 -0.30
C VAL A 84 12.08 -20.26 -0.92
N GLN A 85 12.27 -18.97 -1.19
CA GLN A 85 11.29 -18.13 -1.86
C GLN A 85 11.97 -16.93 -2.52
N GLN A 86 11.39 -16.45 -3.62
CA GLN A 86 11.77 -15.20 -4.26
C GLN A 86 10.51 -14.46 -4.68
N GLY A 87 10.46 -13.15 -4.47
CA GLY A 87 9.33 -12.33 -4.88
C GLY A 87 9.50 -10.86 -4.51
N THR A 88 8.45 -10.08 -4.70
CA THR A 88 8.33 -8.73 -4.14
C THR A 88 8.12 -8.80 -2.63
N ALA A 89 8.34 -7.69 -1.94
CA ALA A 89 8.01 -7.56 -0.52
C ALA A 89 6.56 -8.01 -0.21
N GLU A 90 5.61 -7.63 -1.08
CA GLU A 90 4.21 -8.02 -0.95
C GLU A 90 4.00 -9.52 -1.12
N GLU A 91 4.59 -10.16 -2.13
CA GLU A 91 4.45 -11.60 -2.38
C GLU A 91 5.04 -12.44 -1.24
N ILE A 92 6.19 -12.02 -0.70
CA ILE A 92 6.82 -12.70 0.45
C ILE A 92 5.91 -12.67 1.67
N LEU A 93 5.28 -11.51 1.94
CA LEU A 93 4.41 -11.34 3.11
C LEU A 93 3.04 -11.98 2.92
N THR A 94 2.41 -11.88 1.75
CA THR A 94 1.02 -12.33 1.54
C THR A 94 0.89 -13.80 1.17
N ASN A 95 1.95 -14.41 0.63
CA ASN A 95 1.94 -15.80 0.19
C ASN A 95 3.26 -16.48 0.56
N PRO A 96 3.54 -16.71 1.86
CA PRO A 96 4.75 -17.40 2.29
C PRO A 96 4.79 -18.84 1.74
N ALA A 97 5.92 -19.22 1.17
CA ALA A 97 6.05 -20.49 0.43
C ALA A 97 6.07 -21.74 1.34
N ASN A 98 6.42 -21.57 2.63
CA ASN A 98 6.48 -22.64 3.62
C ASN A 98 6.50 -22.08 5.06
N GLU A 99 6.35 -22.97 6.04
CA GLU A 99 6.33 -22.65 7.48
C GLU A 99 7.57 -21.88 7.96
N TYR A 100 8.73 -22.07 7.33
CA TYR A 100 9.93 -21.30 7.69
C TYR A 100 9.81 -19.83 7.26
N VAL A 101 9.26 -19.56 6.07
CA VAL A 101 9.02 -18.19 5.61
C VAL A 101 7.90 -17.56 6.44
N GLU A 102 6.84 -18.31 6.75
CA GLU A 102 5.72 -17.85 7.57
C GLU A 102 6.20 -17.32 8.94
N LYS A 103 7.01 -18.12 9.65
CA LYS A 103 7.65 -17.71 10.91
C LYS A 103 8.54 -16.47 10.77
N PHE A 104 9.15 -16.28 9.61
CA PHE A 104 10.05 -15.16 9.35
C PHE A 104 9.27 -13.85 9.10
N VAL A 105 8.06 -13.94 8.55
CA VAL A 105 7.20 -12.78 8.26
C VAL A 105 6.32 -12.35 9.45
N GLU A 106 6.09 -13.22 10.43
CA GLU A 106 5.27 -12.94 11.62
C GLU A 106 5.72 -11.69 12.41
N GLU A 107 7.02 -11.42 12.45
CA GLU A 107 7.59 -10.31 13.22
C GLU A 107 7.54 -8.96 12.47
N VAL A 108 7.09 -8.96 11.22
CA VAL A 108 7.09 -7.77 10.36
C VAL A 108 5.81 -6.97 10.48
N ASP A 109 5.96 -5.64 10.53
CA ASP A 109 4.83 -4.71 10.41
C ASP A 109 4.34 -4.61 8.94
N MET A 110 3.42 -5.50 8.58
CA MET A 110 2.78 -5.56 7.25
C MET A 110 2.10 -4.25 6.83
N THR A 111 1.74 -3.37 7.77
CA THR A 111 1.05 -2.12 7.44
C THR A 111 1.89 -1.17 6.60
N LYS A 112 3.21 -1.36 6.59
CA LYS A 112 4.17 -0.57 5.81
C LYS A 112 4.34 -1.07 4.37
N VAL A 113 3.89 -2.29 4.07
CA VAL A 113 4.14 -2.95 2.78
C VAL A 113 2.85 -3.19 2.00
N LEU A 114 1.77 -3.61 2.68
CA LEU A 114 0.48 -3.80 2.02
C LEU A 114 -0.04 -2.48 1.44
N THR A 115 -0.47 -2.51 0.19
CA THR A 115 -0.96 -1.34 -0.55
C THR A 115 -2.49 -1.37 -0.68
N ALA A 116 -3.09 -0.25 -1.09
CA ALA A 116 -4.51 -0.20 -1.38
C ALA A 116 -4.89 -1.15 -2.52
N GLU A 117 -4.01 -1.35 -3.51
CA GLU A 117 -4.20 -2.28 -4.61
C GLU A 117 -4.24 -3.74 -4.15
N SER A 118 -3.43 -4.11 -3.17
CA SER A 118 -3.36 -5.49 -2.68
C SER A 118 -4.58 -5.88 -1.83
N VAL A 119 -5.15 -4.93 -1.09
CA VAL A 119 -6.27 -5.17 -0.17
C VAL A 119 -7.64 -4.74 -0.72
N MET A 120 -7.68 -4.03 -1.86
CA MET A 120 -8.96 -3.59 -2.43
C MET A 120 -9.78 -4.76 -2.95
N VAL A 121 -11.09 -4.59 -2.90
CA VAL A 121 -12.07 -5.49 -3.48
C VAL A 121 -12.79 -4.81 -4.63
N ASP A 122 -13.46 -5.62 -5.46
CA ASP A 122 -14.29 -5.13 -6.54
C ASP A 122 -15.43 -4.26 -5.99
N TYR A 123 -15.66 -3.09 -6.61
CA TYR A 123 -16.69 -2.14 -6.20
C TYR A 123 -18.10 -2.52 -6.69
N GLY A 124 -18.22 -3.58 -7.49
CA GLY A 124 -19.42 -4.10 -8.11
C GLY A 124 -19.94 -3.19 -9.21
N GLU A 125 -20.76 -2.22 -8.83
CA GLU A 125 -21.42 -1.30 -9.76
C GLU A 125 -21.40 0.12 -9.22
N MET A 126 -21.33 1.09 -10.13
CA MET A 126 -21.55 2.50 -9.82
C MET A 126 -22.97 2.92 -10.20
N ALA A 127 -23.49 3.92 -9.50
CA ALA A 127 -24.66 4.65 -9.95
C ALA A 127 -24.27 5.73 -10.96
N ASN A 128 -25.17 6.07 -11.86
CA ASN A 128 -25.02 7.19 -12.79
C ASN A 128 -25.90 8.36 -12.32
N ALA A 129 -25.32 9.54 -12.15
CA ALA A 129 -26.00 10.73 -11.64
C ALA A 129 -27.30 11.08 -12.39
N LYS A 130 -27.32 10.88 -13.71
CA LYS A 130 -28.38 11.35 -14.62
C LYS A 130 -29.36 10.26 -15.01
N THR A 131 -28.89 9.03 -15.17
CA THR A 131 -29.74 7.94 -15.67
C THR A 131 -30.30 7.07 -14.54
N ASP A 132 -29.61 6.98 -13.40
CA ASP A 132 -30.15 6.32 -12.22
C ASP A 132 -30.93 7.32 -11.38
N GLY A 133 -32.14 6.92 -10.97
CA GLY A 133 -32.89 7.61 -9.93
C GLY A 133 -32.70 6.94 -8.56
N PRO A 134 -33.32 7.50 -7.50
CA PRO A 134 -33.19 6.98 -6.14
C PRO A 134 -33.54 5.50 -5.98
N ARG A 135 -34.60 5.05 -6.65
CA ARG A 135 -35.03 3.64 -6.62
C ARG A 135 -33.97 2.70 -7.22
N ALA A 136 -33.32 3.12 -8.31
CA ALA A 136 -32.27 2.34 -8.95
C ALA A 136 -31.02 2.28 -8.05
N ALA A 137 -30.63 3.41 -7.46
CA ALA A 137 -29.52 3.45 -6.50
C ALA A 137 -29.77 2.53 -5.29
N LEU A 138 -30.93 2.62 -4.65
CA LEU A 138 -31.31 1.74 -3.52
C LEU A 138 -31.34 0.26 -3.92
N HIS A 139 -31.80 -0.05 -5.14
CA HIS A 139 -31.77 -1.43 -5.64
C HIS A 139 -30.35 -1.96 -5.80
N LYS A 140 -29.45 -1.16 -6.38
CA LYS A 140 -28.02 -1.50 -6.52
C LYS A 140 -27.35 -1.65 -5.15
N MET A 141 -27.57 -0.72 -4.22
CA MET A 141 -27.09 -0.81 -2.83
C MET A 141 -27.53 -2.12 -2.16
N ARG A 142 -28.81 -2.51 -2.33
CA ARG A 142 -29.34 -3.77 -1.80
C ARG A 142 -28.65 -4.99 -2.41
N LYS A 143 -28.43 -5.00 -3.73
CA LYS A 143 -27.70 -6.07 -4.44
C LYS A 143 -26.27 -6.22 -3.91
N LEU A 144 -25.60 -5.09 -3.67
CA LEU A 144 -24.25 -5.00 -3.13
C LEU A 144 -24.18 -5.13 -1.59
N LYS A 145 -25.32 -5.29 -0.90
CA LYS A 145 -25.42 -5.38 0.56
C LYS A 145 -24.70 -4.24 1.30
N THR A 146 -24.83 -3.02 0.77
CA THR A 146 -24.20 -1.79 1.31
C THR A 146 -25.25 -0.70 1.52
N SER A 147 -24.92 0.30 2.34
CA SER A 147 -25.74 1.49 2.60
C SER A 147 -25.32 2.73 1.79
N SER A 148 -24.33 2.57 0.90
CA SER A 148 -23.82 3.65 0.05
C SER A 148 -23.37 3.12 -1.31
N ILE A 149 -23.38 3.97 -2.34
CA ILE A 149 -22.91 3.61 -3.69
C ILE A 149 -22.13 4.75 -4.30
N PHE A 150 -21.00 4.43 -4.93
CA PHE A 150 -20.23 5.39 -5.69
C PHE A 150 -20.97 5.80 -6.95
N VAL A 151 -20.91 7.08 -7.28
CA VAL A 151 -21.51 7.69 -8.46
C VAL A 151 -20.42 8.04 -9.45
N GLY A 152 -20.66 7.75 -10.72
CA GLY A 152 -19.72 8.09 -11.77
C GLY A 152 -20.12 7.62 -13.15
N ARG A 153 -19.26 7.91 -14.13
CA ARG A 153 -19.46 7.56 -15.53
C ARG A 153 -18.17 7.07 -16.15
N ASN A 154 -18.23 5.98 -16.92
CA ASN A 154 -17.06 5.36 -17.55
C ASN A 154 -15.91 5.12 -16.55
N ARG A 155 -16.25 4.64 -15.35
CA ARG A 155 -15.36 4.46 -14.18
C ARG A 155 -14.81 5.74 -13.57
N LYS A 156 -15.00 6.91 -14.17
CA LYS A 156 -14.60 8.17 -13.54
C LYS A 156 -15.48 8.42 -12.32
N LEU A 157 -14.84 8.55 -11.17
CA LEU A 157 -15.51 8.80 -9.90
C LEU A 157 -16.00 10.26 -9.87
N GLU A 158 -17.27 10.45 -9.51
CA GLU A 158 -17.89 11.78 -9.34
C GLU A 158 -18.28 12.04 -7.89
N GLY A 159 -18.59 10.99 -7.11
CA GLY A 159 -18.91 11.11 -5.70
C GLY A 159 -19.53 9.85 -5.12
N ILE A 160 -20.30 10.00 -4.05
CA ILE A 160 -21.03 8.90 -3.39
C ILE A 160 -22.44 9.33 -3.00
N VAL A 161 -23.37 8.38 -2.96
CA VAL A 161 -24.73 8.57 -2.46
C VAL A 161 -25.02 7.56 -1.35
N PHE A 162 -25.76 8.00 -0.32
CA PHE A 162 -26.15 7.19 0.84
C PHE A 162 -27.61 6.75 0.75
N ALA A 163 -27.93 5.59 1.32
CA ALA A 163 -29.27 5.01 1.31
C ALA A 163 -30.31 5.95 1.94
N ASP A 164 -29.98 6.60 3.07
CA ASP A 164 -30.89 7.52 3.75
C ASP A 164 -31.26 8.73 2.89
N ASP A 165 -30.27 9.30 2.19
CA ASP A 165 -30.46 10.45 1.32
C ASP A 165 -31.27 10.04 0.07
N ALA A 166 -30.99 8.86 -0.51
CA ALA A 166 -31.76 8.32 -1.62
C ALA A 166 -33.21 7.99 -1.22
N SER A 167 -33.45 7.45 -0.03
CA SER A 167 -34.81 7.16 0.46
C SER A 167 -35.64 8.44 0.58
N LYS A 168 -35.07 9.49 1.18
CA LYS A 168 -35.73 10.81 1.29
C LYS A 168 -36.03 11.42 -0.09
N LEU A 169 -35.13 11.24 -1.05
CA LEU A 169 -35.32 11.75 -2.41
C LEU A 169 -36.43 10.99 -3.15
N LEU A 170 -36.54 9.68 -2.92
CA LEU A 170 -37.59 8.83 -3.49
C LEU A 170 -38.98 9.25 -2.99
N GLU A 171 -39.11 9.56 -1.70
CA GLU A 171 -40.37 10.05 -1.09
C GLU A 171 -40.82 11.39 -1.69
N ARG A 172 -39.88 12.23 -2.09
CA ARG A 172 -40.14 13.53 -2.74
C ARG A 172 -40.49 13.41 -4.24
N GLY A 173 -40.44 12.20 -4.80
CA GLY A 173 -40.78 11.96 -6.22
C GLY A 173 -39.70 12.39 -7.23
N GLU A 174 -38.48 12.64 -6.75
CA GLU A 174 -37.36 13.06 -7.59
C GLU A 174 -36.82 11.90 -8.45
N LYS A 175 -36.27 12.25 -9.62
CA LYS A 175 -35.88 11.28 -10.66
C LYS A 175 -34.38 11.09 -10.84
N THR A 176 -33.55 12.00 -10.33
CA THR A 176 -32.09 11.98 -10.49
C THR A 176 -31.40 11.96 -9.14
N LEU A 177 -30.11 11.62 -9.11
CA LEU A 177 -29.33 11.60 -7.86
C LEU A 177 -28.56 12.90 -7.62
N GLU A 178 -28.51 13.80 -8.60
CA GLU A 178 -27.63 14.99 -8.65
C GLU A 178 -27.61 15.81 -7.35
N GLN A 179 -28.77 15.98 -6.71
CA GLN A 179 -28.92 16.80 -5.50
C GLN A 179 -28.32 16.19 -4.23
N ILE A 180 -28.05 14.87 -4.22
CA ILE A 180 -27.58 14.13 -3.03
C ILE A 180 -26.20 13.50 -3.22
N ILE A 181 -25.53 13.77 -4.34
CA ILE A 181 -24.15 13.31 -4.57
C ILE A 181 -23.24 14.10 -3.65
N LYS A 182 -22.52 13.39 -2.77
CA LYS A 182 -21.41 13.97 -2.01
C LYS A 182 -20.13 13.80 -2.82
N THR A 183 -19.58 14.91 -3.27
CA THR A 183 -18.37 14.95 -4.12
C THR A 183 -17.09 15.06 -3.29
N ASP A 184 -17.17 15.63 -2.09
CA ASP A 184 -16.07 15.72 -1.14
C ASP A 184 -15.94 14.40 -0.37
N ILE A 185 -15.27 13.44 -1.01
CA ILE A 185 -14.96 12.13 -0.44
C ILE A 185 -13.46 11.90 -0.50
N PRO A 186 -12.86 11.31 0.56
CA PRO A 186 -11.46 10.91 0.49
C PRO A 186 -11.28 9.78 -0.54
N THR A 187 -10.18 9.86 -1.27
CA THR A 187 -9.74 8.85 -2.23
C THR A 187 -8.26 8.61 -2.02
N VAL A 188 -7.79 7.41 -2.37
CA VAL A 188 -6.37 7.03 -2.28
C VAL A 188 -5.89 6.46 -3.61
N ALA A 189 -4.58 6.52 -3.84
CA ALA A 189 -3.93 5.90 -4.98
C ALA A 189 -3.72 4.39 -4.74
N PRO A 190 -3.54 3.57 -5.78
CA PRO A 190 -3.38 2.11 -5.63
C PRO A 190 -2.15 1.71 -4.79
N ASP A 191 -1.08 2.49 -4.86
CA ASP A 191 0.19 2.31 -4.14
C ASP A 191 0.16 2.81 -2.68
N THR A 192 -0.95 3.39 -2.22
CA THR A 192 -1.05 3.92 -0.84
C THR A 192 -0.98 2.78 0.17
N VAL A 193 -0.05 2.85 1.12
CA VAL A 193 0.18 1.79 2.11
C VAL A 193 -0.91 1.72 3.18
N ALA A 194 -1.16 0.52 3.71
CA ALA A 194 -2.19 0.22 4.69
C ALA A 194 -2.12 1.10 5.94
N LYS A 195 -0.91 1.46 6.39
CA LYS A 195 -0.68 2.40 7.49
C LYS A 195 -1.41 3.74 7.31
N ASP A 196 -1.49 4.24 6.08
CA ASP A 196 -2.15 5.50 5.75
C ASP A 196 -3.67 5.31 5.49
N LEU A 197 -4.09 4.08 5.19
CA LEU A 197 -5.50 3.73 5.03
C LEU A 197 -6.24 3.69 6.38
N PHE A 198 -5.59 3.21 7.45
CA PHE A 198 -6.24 3.04 8.77
C PHE A 198 -6.86 4.33 9.34
N PRO A 199 -6.14 5.48 9.39
CA PRO A 199 -6.70 6.72 9.90
C PRO A 199 -7.92 7.19 9.10
N LEU A 200 -7.88 7.04 7.77
CA LEU A 200 -9.00 7.39 6.89
C LEU A 200 -10.19 6.47 7.17
N MET A 201 -9.97 5.16 7.14
CA MET A 201 -11.02 4.16 7.36
C MET A 201 -11.67 4.26 8.73
N ALA A 202 -10.94 4.68 9.77
CA ALA A 202 -11.48 4.87 11.11
C ALA A 202 -12.61 5.91 11.14
N GLN A 203 -12.52 6.94 10.30
CA GLN A 203 -13.49 8.03 10.22
C GLN A 203 -14.65 7.76 9.26
N LEU A 204 -14.48 6.79 8.35
CA LEU A 204 -15.46 6.47 7.33
C LEU A 204 -16.46 5.40 7.79
N SER A 205 -17.73 5.64 7.46
CA SER A 205 -18.84 4.69 7.58
C SER A 205 -19.13 3.91 6.29
N TYR A 206 -18.34 4.16 5.25
CA TYR A 206 -18.46 3.58 3.91
C TYR A 206 -17.09 3.15 3.38
N PRO A 207 -17.01 2.35 2.31
CA PRO A 207 -15.74 1.92 1.72
C PRO A 207 -14.88 3.10 1.26
N LEU A 208 -13.56 2.98 1.31
CA LEU A 208 -12.64 3.99 0.79
C LEU A 208 -12.40 3.73 -0.70
N ALA A 209 -12.50 4.76 -1.54
CA ALA A 209 -12.30 4.63 -2.99
C ALA A 209 -10.82 4.64 -3.36
N VAL A 210 -10.40 3.65 -4.18
CA VAL A 210 -9.07 3.58 -4.78
C VAL A 210 -9.17 4.05 -6.23
N VAL A 211 -8.44 5.11 -6.58
CA VAL A 211 -8.53 5.76 -7.89
C VAL A 211 -7.17 5.86 -8.57
N ASP A 212 -7.15 5.80 -9.90
CA ASP A 212 -5.94 6.08 -10.67
C ASP A 212 -5.70 7.59 -10.90
N GLU A 213 -4.60 7.95 -11.54
CA GLU A 213 -4.23 9.33 -11.90
C GLU A 213 -5.31 10.07 -12.73
N LYS A 214 -6.15 9.33 -13.47
CA LYS A 214 -7.25 9.88 -14.27
C LYS A 214 -8.56 9.96 -13.48
N HIS A 215 -8.48 9.73 -12.16
CA HIS A 215 -9.61 9.68 -11.23
C HIS A 215 -10.64 8.61 -11.60
N ARG A 216 -10.18 7.49 -12.14
CA ARG A 216 -11.01 6.31 -12.41
C ARG A 216 -10.98 5.37 -11.22
N LEU A 217 -12.15 4.95 -10.76
CA LEU A 217 -12.30 3.98 -9.69
C LEU A 217 -11.71 2.62 -10.13
N LYS A 218 -10.71 2.16 -9.38
CA LYS A 218 -10.00 0.89 -9.60
C LYS A 218 -10.55 -0.21 -8.70
N GLY A 219 -10.93 0.15 -7.48
CA GLY A 219 -11.45 -0.76 -6.46
C GLY A 219 -11.89 0.03 -5.23
N ILE A 220 -12.29 -0.70 -4.20
CA ILE A 220 -12.66 -0.11 -2.90
C ILE A 220 -11.99 -0.87 -1.76
N VAL A 221 -11.58 -0.17 -0.72
CA VAL A 221 -11.09 -0.79 0.51
C VAL A 221 -12.22 -0.82 1.53
N VAL A 222 -12.56 -2.02 2.00
CA VAL A 222 -13.55 -2.26 3.06
C VAL A 222 -12.84 -2.69 4.33
N LYS A 223 -13.39 -2.34 5.51
CA LYS A 223 -12.73 -2.59 6.81
C LYS A 223 -12.39 -4.07 7.00
N GLY A 224 -13.28 -4.96 6.60
CA GLY A 224 -13.06 -6.40 6.69
C GLY A 224 -11.90 -6.90 5.84
N ALA A 225 -11.74 -6.40 4.61
CA ALA A 225 -10.65 -6.79 3.73
C ALA A 225 -9.30 -6.28 4.26
N LEU A 226 -9.25 -5.01 4.70
CA LEU A 226 -8.04 -4.44 5.29
C LEU A 226 -7.60 -5.17 6.58
N LEU A 227 -8.53 -5.52 7.47
CA LEU A 227 -8.22 -6.26 8.69
C LEU A 227 -7.91 -7.74 8.42
N GLY A 228 -8.60 -8.36 7.47
CA GLY A 228 -8.37 -9.74 7.04
C GLY A 228 -6.97 -9.93 6.49
N ALA A 229 -6.51 -9.01 5.64
CA ALA A 229 -5.16 -9.03 5.08
C ALA A 229 -4.04 -8.95 6.15
N LEU A 230 -4.33 -8.43 7.35
CA LEU A 230 -3.39 -8.43 8.48
C LEU A 230 -3.51 -9.66 9.38
N SER A 231 -4.62 -10.40 9.29
CA SER A 231 -4.96 -11.50 10.20
C SER A 231 -4.72 -12.87 9.60
N GLU A 232 -4.78 -13.02 8.27
CA GLU A 232 -4.54 -14.30 7.58
C GLU A 232 -3.15 -14.90 7.86
N ASN A 233 -2.18 -14.06 8.25
CA ASN A 233 -0.82 -14.48 8.62
C ASN A 233 -0.57 -14.63 10.13
N LYS A 234 -1.58 -14.43 10.99
CA LYS A 234 -1.46 -14.63 12.44
C LYS A 234 -1.98 -15.99 12.90
N SER A 235 -2.03 -16.96 12.00
CA SER A 235 -2.77 -18.21 12.22
C SER A 235 -2.00 -19.20 13.12
N ASP A 236 -2.35 -19.16 14.40
CA ASP A 236 -2.31 -20.17 15.49
C ASP A 236 -1.01 -20.93 15.86
#